data_AF-A0A5C6KSS6-F1
#
_entry.id   AF-A0A5C6KSS6-F1
#
_cell.length_a   1.000
_cell.length_b   1.000
_cell.length_c   1.000
_cell.angle_alpha   90.00
_cell.angle_beta   90.00
_cell.angle_gamma   90.00
#
_symmetry.space_group_name_H-M   'P 1'
#
loop_
_entity.id
_entity.type
_entity.pdbx_description
1 polymer ?
#
loop_
_entity_poly.entity_id
_entity_poly.type
_entity_poly.pdbx_seq_one_letter_code
_entity_poly.pdbx_strand_id
1 'polypeptide(L)'
;MKKVLVTLVLVMTLGVSVSFAQAAPVEVPVVEKPQQSKKLVFSEIYMNDVPEAVMDRLALEGAMIKQAFMAYGIDGSRIYKINVLTSDAHEQTLFLGEDGKILQ
;
A
#
# COMPACT_ATOMS: atom_id res chain seq x y z
N MET A 1 5.35 39.30 16.34
CA MET A 1 6.48 38.36 16.27
C MET A 1 6.16 37.13 17.10
N LYS A 2 6.24 35.93 16.52
CA LYS A 2 6.58 34.60 17.10
C LYS A 2 6.24 33.54 16.04
N LYS A 3 7.03 33.42 14.97
CA LYS A 3 8.02 32.35 14.79
C LYS A 3 7.52 31.00 15.31
N VAL A 4 6.87 30.23 14.44
CA VAL A 4 6.94 28.77 14.49
C VAL A 4 7.48 28.33 13.14
N LEU A 5 8.80 28.33 13.10
CA LEU A 5 9.64 27.78 12.07
C LEU A 5 9.46 26.26 12.12
N VAL A 6 8.50 25.72 11.37
CA VAL A 6 8.40 24.26 11.18
C VAL A 6 9.47 23.88 10.17
N THR A 7 10.71 23.80 10.67
CA THR A 7 11.83 23.13 10.00
C THR A 7 11.54 21.65 10.00
N LEU A 8 10.79 21.20 8.99
CA LEU A 8 10.70 19.79 8.64
C LEU A 8 12.00 19.42 7.91
N VAL A 9 13.02 19.08 8.70
CA VAL A 9 14.24 18.43 8.21
C VAL A 9 13.83 17.09 7.62
N LEU A 10 13.68 17.06 6.30
CA LEU A 10 13.48 15.84 5.54
C LEU A 10 14.82 15.09 5.57
N VAL A 11 14.91 14.15 6.51
CA VAL A 11 16.06 13.28 6.73
C VAL A 11 16.38 12.52 5.44
N MET A 12 17.51 12.86 4.84
CA MET A 12 18.16 12.04 3.81
C MET A 12 18.82 10.84 4.50
N THR A 13 18.11 9.72 4.63
CA THR A 13 18.75 8.42 4.90
C THR A 13 19.04 7.75 3.57
N LEU A 14 20.31 7.84 3.19
CA LEU A 14 21.00 7.07 2.16
C LEU A 14 20.65 5.58 2.32
N GLY A 15 19.95 5.02 1.34
CA GLY A 15 19.69 3.59 1.26
C GLY A 15 20.95 2.83 0.88
N VAL A 16 21.63 2.25 1.87
CA VAL A 16 22.70 1.28 1.62
C VAL A 16 22.03 -0.08 1.38
N SER A 17 21.94 -0.48 0.10
CA SER A 17 21.51 -1.83 -0.26
C SER A 17 22.71 -2.76 -0.16
N VAL A 18 22.70 -3.69 0.79
CA VAL A 18 23.63 -4.82 0.81
C VAL A 18 23.08 -5.88 -0.15
N SER A 19 23.67 -5.95 -1.35
CA SER A 19 23.30 -6.90 -2.39
C SER A 19 23.69 -8.32 -1.99
N PHE A 20 22.69 -9.19 -1.84
CA PHE A 20 22.88 -10.63 -1.74
C PHE A 20 23.45 -11.14 -3.07
N ALA A 21 24.66 -11.67 -3.01
CA ALA A 21 25.33 -12.34 -4.11
C ALA A 21 24.59 -13.64 -4.44
N GLN A 22 23.99 -13.73 -5.62
CA GLN A 22 23.67 -15.01 -6.23
C GLN A 22 24.28 -15.05 -7.62
N ALA A 23 25.14 -16.05 -7.79
CA ALA A 23 26.06 -16.20 -8.90
C ALA A 23 25.38 -16.81 -10.13
N ALA A 24 25.75 -16.25 -11.28
CA ALA A 24 25.91 -16.95 -12.57
C ALA A 24 24.62 -17.27 -13.38
N PRO A 25 24.74 -17.48 -14.70
CA PRO A 25 24.30 -16.50 -15.71
C PRO A 25 23.34 -17.15 -16.73
N VAL A 26 23.05 -16.44 -17.82
CA VAL A 26 22.59 -16.92 -19.15
C VAL A 26 21.28 -16.26 -19.60
N GLU A 27 21.48 -15.22 -20.41
CA GLU A 27 20.76 -14.90 -21.65
C GLU A 27 19.23 -14.79 -21.60
N VAL A 28 18.74 -13.58 -21.30
CA VAL A 28 17.93 -12.77 -22.23
C VAL A 28 17.89 -11.35 -21.68
N PRO A 29 18.13 -10.29 -22.47
CA PRO A 29 17.93 -8.93 -22.03
C PRO A 29 16.42 -8.67 -22.02
N VAL A 30 15.72 -9.16 -20.99
CA VAL A 30 14.47 -8.53 -20.62
C VAL A 30 14.89 -7.17 -20.12
N VAL A 31 14.72 -6.19 -21.01
CA VAL A 31 14.60 -4.79 -20.66
C VAL A 31 13.52 -4.72 -19.58
N GLU A 32 13.91 -4.90 -18.33
CA GLU A 32 13.17 -4.36 -17.20
C GLU A 32 13.27 -2.86 -17.37
N LYS A 33 12.40 -2.35 -18.25
CA LYS A 33 12.02 -0.95 -18.28
C LYS A 33 11.92 -0.55 -16.81
N PRO A 34 12.50 0.57 -16.39
CA PRO A 34 12.06 1.16 -15.14
C PRO A 34 10.57 1.38 -15.40
N GLN A 35 9.73 0.45 -14.94
CA GLN A 35 8.32 0.68 -14.84
C GLN A 35 8.33 1.81 -13.83
N GLN A 36 8.29 3.02 -14.37
CA GLN A 36 7.60 4.17 -13.84
C GLN A 36 6.18 3.67 -13.55
N SER A 37 6.11 2.78 -12.56
CA SER A 37 4.94 2.28 -11.93
C SER A 37 4.35 3.59 -11.49
N LYS A 38 3.29 4.02 -12.18
CA LYS A 38 2.40 5.05 -11.68
C LYS A 38 2.09 4.59 -10.27
N LYS A 39 2.87 5.07 -9.31
CA LYS A 39 2.86 4.58 -7.94
C LYS A 39 1.51 5.06 -7.47
N LEU A 40 0.52 4.18 -7.50
CA LEU A 40 -0.81 4.47 -7.01
C LEU A 40 -0.59 5.07 -5.62
N VAL A 41 -0.93 6.35 -5.50
CA VAL A 41 -0.67 7.10 -4.28
C VAL A 41 -1.78 6.67 -3.33
N PHE A 42 -1.45 5.69 -2.49
CA PHE A 42 -2.32 5.25 -1.42
C PHE A 42 -2.24 6.27 -0.28
N SER A 43 -3.33 7.00 -0.09
CA SER A 43 -3.51 7.93 1.02
C SER A 43 -4.16 7.19 2.17
N GLU A 44 -3.61 7.29 3.37
CA GLU A 44 -4.25 6.75 4.57
C GLU A 44 -5.57 7.46 4.81
N ILE A 45 -6.61 6.68 5.07
CA ILE A 45 -7.96 7.17 5.30
C ILE A 45 -8.48 6.67 6.64
N TYR A 46 -9.47 7.37 7.19
CA TYR A 46 -10.10 6.94 8.43
C TYR A 46 -11.09 5.82 8.17
N MET A 47 -11.44 5.05 9.19
CA MET A 47 -12.47 4.00 9.10
C MET A 47 -13.82 4.54 8.61
N ASN A 48 -14.14 5.81 8.90
CA ASN A 48 -15.35 6.47 8.41
C ASN A 48 -15.38 6.65 6.88
N ASP A 49 -14.21 6.68 6.24
CA ASP A 49 -14.06 6.81 4.78
C ASP A 49 -14.00 5.46 4.08
N VAL A 50 -13.93 4.36 4.83
CA VAL A 50 -13.95 2.99 4.32
C VAL A 50 -15.40 2.60 4.03
N PRO A 51 -15.72 2.09 2.82
CA PRO A 51 -17.06 1.63 2.49
C PRO A 51 -17.56 0.55 3.45
N GLU A 52 -18.85 0.56 3.77
CA GLU A 52 -19.47 -0.47 4.60
C GLU A 52 -19.29 -1.86 3.98
N ALA A 53 -19.39 -1.99 2.66
CA ALA A 53 -19.14 -3.25 1.94
C ALA A 53 -17.72 -3.81 2.17
N VAL A 54 -16.72 -2.92 2.32
CA VAL A 54 -15.35 -3.32 2.66
C VAL A 54 -15.30 -3.79 4.11
N MET A 55 -15.91 -3.05 5.04
CA MET A 55 -15.93 -3.44 6.46
C MET A 55 -16.66 -4.77 6.68
N ASP A 56 -17.83 -4.96 6.06
CA ASP A 56 -18.59 -6.21 6.11
C ASP A 56 -17.77 -7.38 5.60
N ARG A 57 -17.05 -7.19 4.49
CA ARG A 57 -16.17 -8.24 3.96
C ARG A 57 -15.08 -8.63 4.95
N LEU A 58 -14.44 -7.65 5.57
CA LEU A 58 -13.36 -7.89 6.52
C LEU A 58 -13.88 -8.50 7.83
N ALA A 59 -15.09 -8.12 8.25
CA ALA A 59 -15.79 -8.73 9.37
C ALA A 59 -16.14 -10.21 9.10
N LEU A 60 -16.56 -10.55 7.88
CA LEU A 60 -16.82 -11.94 7.47
C LEU A 60 -15.56 -12.81 7.50
N GLU A 61 -14.41 -12.27 7.10
CA GLU A 61 -13.11 -12.95 7.18
C GLU A 61 -12.57 -13.02 8.62
N GLY A 62 -13.21 -12.34 9.58
CA GLY A 62 -12.74 -12.24 10.96
C GLY A 62 -11.41 -11.49 11.09
N ALA A 63 -11.07 -10.64 10.12
CA ALA A 63 -9.80 -9.94 10.07
C ALA A 63 -9.93 -8.53 10.68
N MET A 64 -9.01 -8.15 11.57
CA MET A 64 -9.06 -6.83 12.19
C MET A 64 -8.37 -5.78 11.31
N ILE A 65 -9.08 -4.71 10.95
CA ILE A 65 -8.51 -3.59 10.21
C ILE A 65 -7.48 -2.85 11.07
N LYS A 66 -6.23 -2.85 10.62
CA LYS A 66 -5.14 -2.07 11.22
C LYS A 66 -5.02 -0.71 10.58
N GLN A 67 -4.99 -0.68 9.26
CA GLN A 67 -4.85 0.54 8.47
C GLN A 67 -5.66 0.43 7.20
N ALA A 68 -6.19 1.56 6.77
CA ALA A 68 -6.92 1.68 5.52
C ALA A 68 -6.29 2.77 4.68
N PHE A 69 -6.12 2.48 3.40
CA PHE A 69 -5.64 3.44 2.42
C PHE A 69 -6.61 3.47 1.24
N MET A 70 -6.72 4.62 0.60
CA MET A 70 -7.46 4.79 -0.65
C MET A 70 -6.53 5.33 -1.72
N ALA A 71 -6.67 4.79 -2.93
CA ALA A 71 -6.04 5.28 -4.14
C ALA A 71 -7.07 5.32 -5.28
N TYR A 72 -6.75 6.07 -6.31
CA TYR A 72 -7.49 6.06 -7.57
C TYR A 72 -6.74 5.20 -8.57
N GLY A 73 -7.38 4.14 -9.06
CA GLY A 73 -6.90 3.31 -10.15
C GLY A 73 -6.72 4.11 -11.44
N ILE A 74 -6.04 3.51 -12.42
CA ILE A 74 -5.82 4.14 -13.73
C ILE A 74 -7.13 4.45 -14.48
N ASP A 75 -8.18 3.70 -14.18
CA ASP A 75 -9.51 3.84 -14.78
C ASP A 75 -10.38 4.88 -14.03
N GLY A 76 -9.85 5.53 -12.98
CA GLY A 76 -10.59 6.42 -12.09
C GLY A 76 -11.36 5.70 -10.98
N SER A 77 -11.36 4.38 -10.96
CA SER A 77 -11.97 3.56 -9.91
C SER A 77 -11.29 3.76 -8.56
N ARG A 78 -12.07 3.80 -7.48
CA ARG A 78 -11.52 3.84 -6.11
C ARG A 78 -11.02 2.46 -5.71
N ILE A 79 -9.76 2.39 -5.30
CA ILE A 79 -9.08 1.20 -4.81
C ILE A 79 -8.76 1.44 -3.34
N TYR A 80 -9.32 0.60 -2.48
CA TYR A 80 -9.08 0.60 -1.06
C TYR A 80 -8.05 -0.47 -0.73
N LYS A 81 -6.90 -0.07 -0.19
CA LYS A 81 -5.89 -0.99 0.31
C LYS A 81 -6.04 -1.07 1.82
N ILE A 82 -6.45 -2.22 2.34
CA ILE A 82 -6.68 -2.44 3.77
C ILE A 82 -5.64 -3.42 4.30
N ASN A 83 -4.89 -3.00 5.32
CA ASN A 83 -4.07 -3.91 6.11
C ASN A 83 -4.92 -4.48 7.22
N VAL A 84 -5.08 -5.80 7.21
CA VAL A 84 -5.76 -6.53 8.25
C VAL A 84 -4.80 -7.40 9.04
N LEU A 85 -5.08 -7.57 10.33
CA LEU A 85 -4.42 -8.51 11.20
C LEU A 85 -5.33 -9.72 11.40
N THR A 86 -4.89 -10.88 10.94
CA THR A 86 -5.56 -12.16 11.16
C THR A 86 -5.25 -12.72 12.55
N SER A 87 -6.02 -13.71 13.00
CA SER A 87 -5.92 -14.25 14.37
C SER A 87 -4.59 -14.95 14.68
N ASP A 88 -3.87 -15.36 13.65
CA ASP A 88 -2.51 -15.89 13.70
C ASP A 88 -1.44 -14.78 13.86
N ALA A 89 -1.86 -13.52 14.05
CA ALA A 89 -1.03 -12.32 14.11
C ALA A 89 -0.27 -12.04 12.80
N HIS A 90 -0.76 -12.56 11.67
CA HIS A 90 -0.24 -12.19 10.37
C HIS A 90 -0.91 -10.93 9.85
N GLU A 91 -0.11 -10.01 9.34
CA GLU A 91 -0.60 -8.85 8.62
C GLU A 91 -0.77 -9.21 7.15
N GLN A 92 -2.00 -9.09 6.67
CA GLN A 92 -2.34 -9.28 5.27
C GLN A 92 -2.83 -7.96 4.69
N THR A 93 -2.30 -7.61 3.53
CA THR A 93 -2.80 -6.48 2.74
C THR A 93 -3.82 -6.97 1.74
N LEU A 94 -5.02 -6.41 1.80
CA LEU A 94 -6.11 -6.66 0.86
C LEU A 94 -6.36 -5.43 0.00
N PHE A 95 -6.55 -5.62 -1.29
CA PHE A 95 -6.99 -4.57 -2.21
C PHE A 95 -8.46 -4.81 -2.53
N LEU A 96 -9.29 -3.82 -2.25
CA LEU A 96 -10.74 -3.91 -2.30
C LEU A 96 -11.29 -2.76 -3.16
N GLY A 97 -12.31 -3.04 -3.94
CA GLY A 97 -13.11 -2.02 -4.61
C GLY A 97 -14.05 -1.32 -3.64
N GLU A 98 -14.70 -0.27 -4.11
CA GLU A 98 -15.77 0.40 -3.38
C GLU A 98 -16.95 -0.54 -3.07
N ASP A 99 -17.15 -1.57 -3.89
CA ASP A 99 -18.16 -2.61 -3.73
C ASP A 99 -17.73 -3.74 -2.75
N GLY A 100 -16.59 -3.60 -2.08
CA GLY A 100 -16.08 -4.60 -1.15
C GLY A 100 -15.51 -5.85 -1.82
N LYS A 101 -15.39 -5.86 -3.15
CA LYS A 101 -14.78 -7.00 -3.88
C LYS A 101 -13.27 -6.89 -3.87
N ILE A 102 -12.60 -8.04 -3.74
CA ILE A 102 -11.14 -8.11 -3.81
C ILE A 102 -10.72 -7.85 -5.26
N LEU A 103 -9.84 -6.85 -5.43
CA LEU A 103 -9.20 -6.51 -6.69
C LEU A 103 -7.86 -7.26 -6.71
N GLN A 104 -7.82 -8.40 -7.42
CA GLN A 104 -6.63 -9.23 -7.61
C GLN A 104 -6.00 -9.00 -8.98
#